data_AF-A0A8S9HDZ5-F1
#
_entry.id   AF-A0A8S9HDZ5-F1
#
_cell.length_a   1.000
_cell.length_b   1.000
_cell.length_c   1.000
_cell.angle_alpha   90.00
_cell.angle_beta   90.00
_cell.angle_gamma   90.00
#
_symmetry.space_group_name_H-M   'P 1'
#
loop_
_entity.id
_entity.type
_entity.pdbx_description
1 polymer ?
#
loop_
_entity_poly.entity_id
_entity_poly.type
_entity_poly.pdbx_seq_one_letter_code
_entity_poly.pdbx_strand_id
1 'polypeptide(L)' 'MELELVFIPSPGIGHFRSTTAVAKLLVDSDDRISVTLIVIPSRFSDHASSSYPESQNRLSYCLLPP' A
#
# COMPACT_ATOMS: atom_id res chain seq x y z
N MET A 1 -2.05 -13.29 18.68
CA MET A 1 -3.00 -12.24 18.25
C MET A 1 -2.39 -11.57 17.04
N GLU A 2 -3.13 -11.49 15.94
CA GLU A 2 -2.72 -10.80 14.71
C GLU A 2 -3.30 -9.39 14.70
N LEU A 3 -2.56 -8.41 14.19
CA LEU A 3 -2.96 -7.01 14.08
C LEU A 3 -3.07 -6.64 12.60
N GLU A 4 -4.28 -6.33 12.16
CA GLU A 4 -4.55 -5.91 10.78
C GLU A 4 -4.63 -4.38 10.70
N LEU A 5 -3.80 -3.79 9.86
CA LEU A 5 -3.72 -2.36 9.62
C LEU A 5 -4.18 -2.02 8.22
N VAL A 6 -5.01 -0.98 8.09
CA VAL A 6 -5.41 -0.42 6.79
C VAL A 6 -4.81 0.98 6.64
N PHE A 7 -3.97 1.14 5.61
CA PHE A 7 -3.35 2.42 5.28
C PHE A 7 -4.09 3.07 4.12
N ILE A 8 -4.55 4.30 4.32
CA ILE A 8 -5.26 5.11 3.32
C ILE A 8 -4.39 6.34 3.01
N PRO A 9 -3.44 6.23 2.05
CA PRO A 9 -2.62 7.36 1.64
C PRO A 9 -3.47 8.38 0.87
N SER A 10 -3.06 9.65 0.88
CA SER A 10 -3.58 10.62 -0.08
C SER A 10 -3.23 10.19 -1.52
N PRO A 11 -4.05 10.55 -2.53
CA PRO A 11 -3.77 10.21 -3.92
C PRO A 11 -2.40 10.76 -4.38
N GLY A 12 -1.74 10.01 -5.26
CA GLY A 12 -0.47 10.39 -5.88
C GLY A 12 0.70 9.44 -5.57
N ILE A 13 1.61 9.29 -6.54
CA ILE A 13 2.69 8.30 -6.49
C ILE A 13 3.67 8.52 -5.33
N GLY A 14 3.94 9.77 -4.97
CA GLY A 14 4.84 10.12 -3.85
C GLY A 14 4.28 9.65 -2.51
N HIS A 15 3.01 9.93 -2.23
CA HIS A 15 2.33 9.49 -1.02
C HIS A 15 2.25 7.97 -0.96
N PHE A 16 1.85 7.32 -2.05
CA PHE A 16 1.80 5.85 -2.14
C PHE A 16 3.16 5.20 -1.84
N ARG A 17 4.24 5.70 -2.43
CA ARG A 17 5.59 5.15 -2.23
C ARG A 17 6.07 5.32 -0.79
N SER A 18 5.86 6.50 -0.20
CA SER A 18 6.22 6.77 1.20
C SER A 18 5.45 5.87 2.17
N THR A 19 4.14 5.73 1.98
CA THR A 19 3.31 4.88 2.83
C THR A 19 3.66 3.39 2.65
N THR A 20 3.98 2.95 1.43
CA THR A 20 4.47 1.58 1.18
C THR A 20 5.77 1.30 1.92
N ALA A 21 6.71 2.26 1.97
CA ALA A 21 7.96 2.09 2.69
C ALA A 21 7.75 1.90 4.20
N VAL A 22 6.84 2.68 4.80
CA VAL A 22 6.46 2.52 6.21
C VAL A 22 5.78 1.17 6.46
N ALA A 23 4.87 0.77 5.57
CA ALA A 23 4.18 -0.52 5.67
C ALA A 23 5.16 -1.70 5.65
N LYS A 24 6.17 -1.66 4.76
CA LYS A 24 7.24 -2.66 4.70
C LYS A 24 8.01 -2.76 6.02
N LEU A 25 8.44 -1.62 6.55
CA LEU A 25 9.14 -1.59 7.85
C LEU A 25 8.31 -2.21 8.97
N LEU A 26 6.99 -2.01 8.98
CA LEU A 26 6.11 -2.57 10.01
C LEU A 26 5.95 -4.09 9.90
N VAL A 27 5.69 -4.61 8.69
CA VAL A 27 5.53 -6.06 8.49
C VAL A 27 6.83 -6.83 8.72
N ASP A 28 7.98 -6.19 8.43
CA ASP A 28 9.32 -6.74 8.66
C ASP A 28 9.73 -6.68 10.15
N SER A 29 9.17 -5.76 10.93
CA SER A 29 9.55 -5.56 12.35
C SER A 29 8.81 -6.46 13.33
N ASP A 30 7.56 -6.84 13.04
CA ASP A 30 6.76 -7.69 13.92
C ASP A 30 5.93 -8.67 13.08
N ASP A 31 6.10 -9.97 13.33
CA ASP A 31 5.46 -11.07 12.61
C ASP A 31 3.93 -11.16 12.76
N ARG A 32 3.36 -10.31 13.62
CA ARG A 32 1.92 -10.28 13.88
C ARG A 32 1.19 -9.15 13.15
N ILE A 33 1.89 -8.26 12.47
CA ILE A 33 1.33 -7.10 11.77
C ILE A 33 1.04 -7.40 10.29
N SER A 34 -0.22 -7.41 9.88
CA SER A 34 -0.60 -7.51 8.46
C SER A 34 -1.09 -6.14 7.99
N VAL A 35 -0.61 -5.65 6.85
CA VAL A 35 -0.95 -4.31 6.32
C VAL A 35 -1.65 -4.43 4.97
N THR A 36 -2.79 -3.75 4.84
CA THR A 36 -3.47 -3.51 3.56
C THR A 36 -3.32 -2.04 3.18
N LEU A 37 -2.78 -1.78 1.99
CA LEU A 37 -2.61 -0.44 1.45
C LEU A 37 -3.68 -0.15 0.39
N ILE A 38 -4.47 0.89 0.59
CA ILE A 38 -5.44 1.36 -0.40
C ILE A 38 -4.73 2.17 -1.48
N VAL A 39 -4.90 1.76 -2.72
CA VAL A 39 -4.38 2.48 -3.88
C VAL A 39 -5.48 3.33 -4.46
N ILE A 40 -5.36 4.65 -4.29
CA ILE A 40 -6.31 5.62 -4.83
C ILE A 40 -5.76 6.16 -6.16
N PRO A 41 -6.48 5.96 -7.29
CA PRO A 41 -6.05 6.47 -8.58
C PRO A 41 -5.95 8.00 -8.54
N SER A 42 -4.82 8.53 -9.04
CA SER A 42 -4.61 9.98 -9.10
C SER A 42 -5.17 10.53 -10.41
N ARG A 43 -6.02 11.56 -10.31
CA ARG A 43 -6.55 12.34 -11.45
C ARG A 43 -5.44 13.09 -12.24
N PHE A 44 -4.22 13.18 -11.69
CA PHE A 44 -3.11 13.97 -12.23
C PHE A 44 -2.00 13.12 -12.87
N SER A 45 -2.17 11.80 -12.97
CA SER A 45 -1.14 10.88 -13.44
C SER A 45 -1.74 9.85 -14.39
N ASP A 46 -1.60 10.12 -15.70
CA ASP A 46 -2.09 9.27 -16.80
C ASP A 46 -1.22 8.02 -17.06
N HIS A 47 -0.24 7.73 -16.19
CA HIS A 47 0.72 6.63 -16.36
C HIS A 47 0.77 5.70 -15.14
N ALA A 48 -0.40 5.19 -14.73
CA ALA A 48 -0.47 4.14 -13.71
C ALA A 48 -0.56 2.72 -14.33
N SER A 49 0.00 2.52 -15.52
CA SER A 49 0.45 1.17 -15.95
C SER A 49 1.85 0.92 -15.36
N SER A 50 2.00 1.10 -14.05
CA SER A 50 3.27 0.86 -13.36
C SER A 50 3.02 -0.25 -12.36
N SER A 51 3.50 -1.44 -12.72
CA SER A 51 3.55 -2.67 -11.94
C SER A 51 3.35 -2.44 -10.45
N TYR A 52 2.12 -2.65 -9.96
CA TYR A 52 1.90 -2.76 -8.52
C TYR A 52 2.81 -3.90 -8.03
N PRO A 53 3.64 -3.67 -7.00
CA PRO A 53 4.39 -4.77 -6.42
C PRO A 53 3.38 -5.85 -6.02
N GLU A 54 3.66 -7.07 -6.42
CA GLU A 54 2.84 -8.23 -6.10
C GLU A 54 2.61 -8.28 -4.58
N SER A 55 1.41 -8.67 -4.17
CA SER A 55 1.10 -8.86 -2.74
C SER A 55 2.13 -9.81 -2.14
N GLN A 56 2.93 -9.31 -1.21
CA GLN A 56 4.00 -10.08 -0.59
C GLN A 56 3.60 -10.40 0.83
N ASN A 57 3.26 -11.67 1.06
CA ASN A 57 2.95 -12.29 2.35
C ASN A 57 1.89 -11.53 3.17
N ARG A 58 2.31 -10.49 3.89
CA ARG A 58 1.54 -9.73 4.88
C ARG A 58 1.36 -8.26 4.50
N LEU A 59 1.80 -7.89 3.29
CA LEU A 59 1.54 -6.59 2.67
C LEU A 59 0.67 -6.78 1.43
N SER A 60 -0.58 -6.33 1.52
CA SER A 60 -1.59 -6.42 0.46
C SER A 60 -1.92 -5.05 -0.11
N TYR A 61 -2.31 -5.01 -1.38
CA TYR A 61 -2.71 -3.79 -2.09
C TYR A 61 -4.16 -3.91 -2.56
N CYS A 62 -5.00 -2.91 -2.24
CA CYS A 62 -6.40 -2.86 -2.68
C CYS A 62 -6.58 -1.69 -3.65
N LEU A 63 -6.85 -2.00 -4.92
CA LEU A 63 -7.05 -1.02 -5.98
C LEU A 63 -8.49 -0.50 -5.92
N LEU A 64 -8.67 0.81 -5.74
CA LEU A 64 -10.00 1.41 -5.87
C LEU A 64 -10.35 1.62 -7.35
N PRO A 65 -11.64 1.47 -7.71
CA PRO A 65 -12.11 1.84 -9.04
C PRO A 65 -11.87 3.35 -9.30
N PRO A 66 -11.66 3.74 -10.57
CA PRO A 66 -11.44 5.14 -10.96
C PRO A 66 -12.64 6.07 -10.71
#